data_AF-A0ABD5DTS9-F1
#
_entry.id   AF-A0ABD5DTS9-F1
#
_cell.length_a   1.000
_cell.length_b   1.000
_cell.length_c   1.000
_cell.angle_alpha   90.00
_cell.angle_beta   90.00
_cell.angle_gamma   90.00
#
_symmetry.space_group_name_H-M   'P 1'
#
loop_
_entity.id
_entity.type
_entity.pdbx_description
1 polymer ?
#
loop_
_entity_poly.entity_id
_entity_poly.type
_entity_poly.pdbx_seq_one_letter_code
_entity_poly.pdbx_strand_id
1 'polypeptide(L)'
;IEEFPYTVRVVSEITESNGSSSMASVCGASLALMDAGVPVKAAVAGIAMGLVKEGDNFVVLSDILGDEDHLGDMDFKVAGSRDGISALQMDIKIEGITKEIMQVALN
;
A
#
# COMPACT_ATOMS: atom_id res chain seq x y z
N ILE A 1 20.53 20.61 16.07
CA ILE A 1 19.76 21.16 14.93
C ILE A 1 18.98 19.98 14.40
N GLU A 2 17.64 20.04 14.39
CA GLU A 2 16.85 19.04 13.65
C GLU A 2 17.29 19.09 12.18
N GLU A 3 17.48 17.92 11.58
CA GLU A 3 18.12 17.74 10.26
C GLU A 3 17.43 18.52 9.12
N PHE A 4 16.18 18.95 9.34
CA PHE A 4 15.39 19.72 8.38
C PHE A 4 14.33 20.58 9.10
N PRO A 5 14.63 21.85 9.48
CA PRO A 5 13.77 22.68 10.32
C PRO A 5 12.66 23.40 9.52
N TYR A 6 11.97 22.69 8.63
CA TYR A 6 10.89 23.23 7.80
C TYR A 6 9.60 22.43 7.99
N THR A 7 8.47 23.13 8.11
CA THR A 7 7.15 22.50 8.00
C THR A 7 6.90 22.09 6.56
N VAL A 8 6.51 20.84 6.33
CA VAL A 8 6.22 20.30 4.99
C VAL A 8 4.73 20.02 4.86
N ARG A 9 4.17 20.37 3.69
CA ARG A 9 2.81 19.99 3.29
C ARG A 9 2.90 19.29 1.93
N VAL A 10 2.42 18.05 1.89
CA VAL A 10 2.28 17.29 0.64
C VAL A 10 0.80 17.27 0.26
N VAL A 11 0.51 17.49 -1.02
CA VAL A 11 -0.85 17.37 -1.59
C VAL A 11 -0.77 16.36 -2.71
N SER A 12 -1.65 15.35 -2.67
CA SER A 12 -1.79 14.35 -3.73
C SER A 12 -3.12 14.58 -4.43
N GLU A 13 -3.07 14.87 -5.72
CA GLU A 13 -4.24 15.04 -6.58
C GLU A 13 -4.38 13.80 -7.46
N ILE A 14 -5.48 13.08 -7.30
CA ILE A 14 -5.73 11.85 -8.07
C ILE A 14 -6.34 12.25 -9.42
N THR A 15 -5.54 12.19 -10.48
CA THR A 15 -5.99 12.51 -11.84
C THR A 15 -6.74 11.36 -12.50
N GLU A 16 -6.46 10.13 -12.08
CA GLU A 16 -7.08 8.90 -12.53
C GLU A 16 -7.05 7.85 -11.41
N SER A 17 -8.06 6.97 -11.36
CA SER A 17 -8.18 5.97 -10.31
C SER A 17 -8.79 4.68 -10.87
N ASN A 18 -7.95 3.66 -11.04
CA ASN A 18 -8.39 2.29 -11.32
C ASN A 18 -7.48 1.32 -10.56
N GLY A 19 -7.82 1.07 -9.30
CA GLY A 19 -6.95 0.41 -8.32
C GLY A 19 -6.61 1.35 -7.16
N SER A 20 -5.42 1.23 -6.57
CA SER A 20 -5.10 1.93 -5.32
C SER A 20 -4.42 3.29 -5.53
N SER A 21 -5.24 4.32 -5.66
CA SER A 21 -4.79 5.74 -5.64
C SER A 21 -4.13 6.13 -4.31
N SER A 22 -4.48 5.47 -3.19
CA SER A 22 -3.81 5.66 -1.90
C SER A 22 -2.35 5.21 -1.92
N MET A 23 -2.04 4.09 -2.57
CA MET A 23 -0.66 3.59 -2.66
C MET A 23 0.15 4.37 -3.70
N ALA A 24 -0.49 4.78 -4.80
CA ALA A 24 0.09 5.74 -5.73
C ALA A 24 0.49 7.05 -5.03
N SER A 25 -0.33 7.55 -4.09
CA SER A 25 -0.01 8.75 -3.31
C SER A 25 1.23 8.59 -2.44
N VAL A 26 1.52 7.40 -1.90
CA VAL A 26 2.76 7.11 -1.18
C VAL A 26 3.97 7.23 -2.10
N CYS A 27 3.91 6.57 -3.27
CA CYS A 27 4.98 6.60 -4.25
C CYS A 27 5.24 8.04 -4.74
N GLY A 28 4.17 8.77 -5.09
CA GLY A 28 4.23 10.16 -5.52
C GLY A 28 4.80 11.08 -4.44
N ALA A 29 4.39 10.91 -3.17
CA ALA A 29 4.92 11.68 -2.06
C ALA A 29 6.43 11.43 -1.86
N SER A 30 6.90 10.19 -1.96
CA SER A 30 8.32 9.88 -1.85
C SER A 30 9.14 10.62 -2.91
N LEU A 31 8.67 10.62 -4.15
CA LEU A 31 9.35 11.32 -5.25
C LEU A 31 9.29 12.84 -5.09
N ALA A 32 8.13 13.39 -4.76
CA ALA A 32 7.94 14.83 -4.57
C ALA A 32 8.79 15.40 -3.42
N LEU A 33 8.93 14.64 -2.32
CA LEU A 33 9.79 15.03 -1.20
C LEU A 33 11.27 15.05 -1.60
N MET A 34 11.72 14.05 -2.37
CA MET A 34 13.09 14.01 -2.88
C MET A 34 13.36 15.16 -3.86
N ASP A 35 12.43 15.44 -4.77
CA ASP A 35 12.53 16.55 -5.72
C ASP A 35 12.56 17.92 -5.01
N ALA A 36 11.77 18.08 -3.94
CA ALA A 36 11.78 19.27 -3.09
C ALA A 36 13.03 19.39 -2.19
N GLY A 37 13.97 18.44 -2.23
CA GLY A 37 15.20 18.43 -1.43
C GLY A 37 14.99 18.08 0.04
N VAL A 38 13.86 17.47 0.39
CA VAL A 38 13.62 16.99 1.76
C VAL A 38 14.50 15.77 2.03
N PRO A 39 15.30 15.75 3.11
CA PRO A 39 16.20 14.64 3.42
C PRO A 39 15.42 13.46 4.01
N VAL A 40 14.72 12.71 3.15
CA VAL A 40 14.02 11.48 3.53
C VAL A 40 15.03 10.35 3.77
N LYS A 41 14.76 9.48 4.76
CA LYS A 41 15.67 8.40 5.16
C LYS A 41 15.91 7.36 4.06
N ALA A 42 14.87 7.05 3.29
CA ALA A 42 14.90 6.10 2.18
C ALA A 42 13.70 6.37 1.26
N ALA A 43 13.74 5.86 0.03
CA ALA A 43 12.57 5.81 -0.84
C ALA A 43 11.49 4.90 -0.23
N VAL A 44 10.23 5.33 -0.32
CA VAL A 44 9.07 4.58 0.15
C VAL A 44 8.10 4.37 -1.03
N ALA A 45 7.59 3.16 -1.15
CA ALA A 45 6.55 2.79 -2.11
C ALA A 45 5.41 2.09 -1.39
N GLY A 46 4.27 1.94 -2.07
CA GLY A 46 3.16 1.15 -1.58
C GLY A 46 2.49 0.36 -2.71
N ILE A 47 1.80 -0.71 -2.33
CA ILE A 47 1.03 -1.57 -3.22
C ILE A 47 -0.26 -2.01 -2.53
N ALA A 48 -1.32 -2.16 -3.32
CA ALA A 48 -2.54 -2.81 -2.87
C ALA A 48 -2.60 -4.23 -3.43
N MET A 49 -3.04 -5.13 -2.58
CA MET A 49 -3.07 -6.54 -2.83
C MET A 49 -4.48 -7.03 -2.48
N GLY A 50 -4.94 -8.03 -3.21
CA GLY A 50 -6.24 -8.65 -2.98
C GLY A 50 -6.13 -10.11 -2.65
N LEU A 51 -7.22 -10.68 -2.17
CA LEU A 51 -7.33 -12.11 -1.96
C LEU A 51 -8.71 -12.58 -2.38
N VAL A 52 -8.75 -13.71 -3.10
CA VAL A 52 -9.97 -14.44 -3.44
C VAL A 52 -9.87 -15.83 -2.84
N LYS A 53 -10.90 -16.28 -2.14
CA LYS A 53 -10.95 -17.54 -1.40
C LYS A 53 -12.24 -18.29 -1.69
N GLU A 54 -12.10 -19.57 -2.08
CA GLU A 54 -13.21 -20.50 -2.25
C GLU A 54 -12.94 -21.77 -1.46
N GLY A 55 -13.72 -22.01 -0.40
CA GLY A 55 -13.45 -23.12 0.53
C GLY A 55 -12.08 -22.98 1.18
N ASP A 56 -11.21 -23.98 1.00
CA ASP A 56 -9.83 -23.99 1.52
C ASP A 56 -8.80 -23.43 0.53
N ASN A 57 -9.19 -23.16 -0.71
CA ASN A 57 -8.30 -22.61 -1.74
C ASN A 57 -8.33 -21.08 -1.70
N PHE A 58 -7.17 -20.46 -1.89
CA PHE A 58 -7.06 -19.01 -2.01
C PHE A 58 -6.04 -18.61 -3.09
N VAL A 59 -6.22 -17.43 -3.65
CA VAL A 59 -5.29 -16.78 -4.59
C VAL A 59 -5.04 -15.36 -4.10
N VAL A 60 -3.76 -14.97 -4.06
CA VAL A 60 -3.35 -13.60 -3.77
C VAL A 60 -3.20 -12.85 -5.09
N LEU A 61 -3.84 -11.69 -5.19
CA LEU A 61 -3.76 -10.78 -6.32
C LEU A 61 -2.82 -9.63 -5.97
N SER A 62 -1.95 -9.26 -6.90
CA SER A 62 -1.01 -8.13 -6.73
C SER A 62 -1.42 -6.96 -7.62
N ASP A 63 -1.33 -5.75 -7.08
CA ASP A 63 -1.71 -4.50 -7.76
C ASP A 63 -3.15 -4.53 -8.29
N ILE A 64 -4.09 -4.72 -7.37
CA ILE A 64 -5.50 -4.92 -7.72
C ILE A 64 -6.12 -3.70 -8.38
N LEU A 65 -6.96 -3.98 -9.38
CA LEU A 65 -7.86 -3.03 -10.01
C LEU A 65 -9.05 -2.71 -9.09
N GLY A 66 -9.79 -1.63 -9.42
CA GLY A 66 -10.97 -1.25 -8.63
C GLY A 66 -12.05 -2.33 -8.58
N ASP A 67 -12.26 -3.04 -9.69
CA ASP A 67 -13.23 -4.13 -9.78
C ASP A 67 -12.77 -5.37 -9.00
N GLU A 68 -11.46 -5.64 -8.96
CA GLU A 68 -10.87 -6.75 -8.22
C GLU A 68 -10.93 -6.53 -6.71
N ASP A 69 -10.79 -5.29 -6.25
CA ASP A 69 -11.06 -4.92 -4.85
C ASP A 69 -12.54 -5.14 -4.51
N HIS A 70 -13.45 -4.62 -5.34
CA HIS A 70 -14.89 -4.70 -5.07
C HIS A 70 -15.40 -6.15 -4.96
N LEU A 71 -14.85 -7.05 -5.78
CA LEU A 71 -15.24 -8.46 -5.84
C LEU A 71 -14.37 -9.39 -4.98
N GLY A 72 -13.23 -8.89 -4.48
CA GLY A 72 -12.31 -9.65 -3.65
C GLY A 72 -12.80 -9.82 -2.21
N ASP A 73 -12.29 -10.86 -1.55
CA ASP A 73 -12.66 -11.23 -0.18
C ASP A 73 -11.86 -10.45 0.88
N MET A 74 -10.74 -9.88 0.48
CA MET A 74 -9.91 -8.99 1.28
C MET A 74 -9.13 -8.07 0.35
N ASP A 75 -9.00 -6.80 0.74
CA ASP A 75 -7.93 -5.93 0.26
C ASP A 75 -6.97 -5.61 1.40
N PHE A 76 -5.68 -5.70 1.12
CA PHE A 76 -4.65 -5.26 2.06
C PHE A 76 -3.64 -4.38 1.34
N LYS A 77 -3.19 -3.33 2.03
CA LYS A 77 -2.31 -2.31 1.48
C LYS A 77 -1.07 -2.25 2.33
N VAL A 78 0.08 -2.34 1.68
CA VAL A 78 1.39 -2.31 2.32
C VAL A 78 2.17 -1.14 1.75
N ALA A 79 2.76 -0.34 2.62
CA ALA A 79 3.71 0.69 2.25
C ALA A 79 4.99 0.54 3.07
N GLY A 80 6.14 0.81 2.46
CA GLY A 80 7.43 0.60 3.09
C GLY A 80 8.62 1.03 2.24
N SER A 81 9.79 0.97 2.85
CA SER A 81 11.06 1.04 2.14
C SER A 81 11.59 -0.38 1.90
N ARG A 82 12.77 -0.49 1.28
CA ARG A 82 13.47 -1.78 1.13
C ARG A 82 13.81 -2.44 2.49
N ASP A 83 13.92 -1.64 3.55
CA ASP A 83 14.36 -2.13 4.87
C ASP A 83 13.19 -2.54 5.76
N GLY A 84 11.94 -2.24 5.36
CA GLY A 84 10.78 -2.66 6.12
C GLY A 84 9.49 -1.89 5.79
N ILE A 85 8.42 -2.36 6.44
CA ILE A 85 7.07 -1.83 6.32
C ILE A 85 6.92 -0.59 7.20
N SER A 86 6.42 0.50 6.63
CA SER A 86 6.08 1.74 7.35
C SER A 86 4.59 1.82 7.69
N ALA A 87 3.73 1.27 6.83
CA ALA A 87 2.29 1.20 7.06
C ALA A 87 1.69 -0.09 6.49
N LEU A 88 0.72 -0.64 7.22
CA LEU A 88 -0.07 -1.80 6.83
C LEU A 88 -1.53 -1.48 7.12
N GLN A 89 -2.39 -1.62 6.11
CA GLN A 89 -3.84 -1.57 6.24
C GLN A 89 -4.41 -2.90 5.76
N MET A 90 -5.37 -3.44 6.50
CA MET A 90 -6.08 -4.67 6.14
C MET A 90 -7.57 -4.44 6.29
N ASP A 91 -8.33 -4.68 5.23
CA ASP A 91 -9.78 -4.70 5.24
C ASP A 91 -10.27 -6.10 4.84
N ILE A 92 -10.89 -6.78 5.80
CA ILE A 92 -11.26 -8.18 5.68
C ILE A 92 -12.77 -8.27 5.56
N LYS A 93 -13.26 -8.76 4.42
CA LYS A 93 -14.69 -8.83 4.11
C LYS A 93 -15.31 -10.19 4.49
N ILE A 94 -14.48 -11.22 4.74
CA ILE A 94 -14.90 -12.60 5.08
C ILE A 94 -14.27 -13.14 6.36
N GLU A 95 -14.90 -14.14 6.97
CA GLU A 95 -14.29 -14.93 8.04
C GLU A 95 -13.33 -16.00 7.48
N GLY A 96 -12.38 -16.47 8.29
CA GLY A 96 -11.50 -17.60 7.91
C GLY A 96 -10.19 -17.21 7.22
N ILE A 97 -9.73 -15.97 7.37
CA ILE A 97 -8.35 -15.58 7.08
C ILE A 97 -7.43 -16.10 8.18
N THR A 98 -6.48 -16.97 7.85
CA THR A 98 -5.50 -17.48 8.81
C THR A 98 -4.20 -16.68 8.78
N LYS A 99 -3.36 -16.85 9.80
CA LYS A 99 -2.05 -16.20 9.88
C LYS A 99 -1.12 -16.65 8.74
N GLU A 100 -1.23 -17.90 8.32
CA GLU A 100 -0.44 -18.47 7.23
C GLU A 100 -0.77 -17.78 5.89
N ILE A 101 -2.06 -17.49 5.64
CA ILE A 101 -2.50 -16.75 4.47
C ILE A 101 -1.88 -15.34 4.48
N MET A 102 -1.92 -14.65 5.61
CA MET A 102 -1.31 -13.32 5.73
C MET A 102 0.21 -13.33 5.54
N GLN A 103 0.90 -14.39 5.96
CA GLN A 103 2.34 -14.52 5.71
C GLN A 103 2.66 -14.67 4.22
N VAL A 104 1.85 -15.42 3.47
CA VAL A 104 2.02 -15.53 2.02
C VAL A 104 1.76 -14.19 1.34
N ALA A 105 0.73 -13.48 1.80
CA ALA A 105 0.34 -12.19 1.22
C ALA A 105 1.36 -11.06 1.49
N LEU A 106 2.10 -11.14 2.60
CA LEU A 106 3.07 -10.12 3.03
C LEU A 106 4.55 -10.42 2.66
N ASN A 107 4.83 -11.54 2.00
CA ASN A 107 6.18 -11.91 1.54
C ASN A 107 6.58 -11.22 0.23
#